data_AF-A0A800G4A5-F1
#
_entry.id   AF-A0A800G4A5-F1
#
_cell.length_a   1.000
_cell.length_b   1.000
_cell.length_c   1.000
_cell.angle_alpha   90.00
_cell.angle_beta   90.00
_cell.angle_gamma   90.00
#
_symmetry.space_group_name_H-M   'P 1'
#
loop_
_entity.id
_entity.type
_entity.pdbx_description
1 polymer ?
#
loop_
_entity_poly.entity_id
_entity_poly.type
_entity_poly.pdbx_seq_one_letter_code
_entity_poly.pdbx_strand_id
1 'polypeptide(L)'
;MSLSLKNVLLPILGTLALAMPSSAQCPQPDSLDGAPCCARAKITLPKFPGFKQTSLSLCWRECDLEKQAKVTVRWSPPTTGSTMPSNDYSSILRMRDSAGNMIWRGKMHLTYSRTWEEREPVNQGKYQVWRFLVNGDLRHTNAAGAPPCPVPSCASAHHRRVRHSGYVDWAFDCNTQKWSNSWMLTHACDNFEHIGGFPRGGGFHPDRSFSFVGPAAGFAPSALTPIEKGVETIEAVRRLVRPFSSLFGSTTVSQFEEIVTFQIAPQQQPQCACSPAGKTGQFAIADLLINGICGTNVTSGGQWLPGFVSMGIGVWTDPNVYPGTEIVRWNMGEYSYYEPCTQTTRTEIFHGATTFRGYEAHSLLTSGPSIPLPLTFIDQSNALRAGATSNNIPFISDHVLNLNHW
;
A
#
# COMPACT_ATOMS: atom_id res chain seq x y z
N MET A 1 1.31 75.50 26.23
CA MET A 1 0.45 74.79 27.19
C MET A 1 -0.10 73.56 26.46
N SER A 2 0.60 72.42 26.47
CA SER A 2 0.63 71.37 27.51
C SER A 2 -0.75 70.77 27.82
N LEU A 3 -0.95 69.51 27.41
CA LEU A 3 -1.41 68.34 28.20
C LEU A 3 -1.74 67.21 27.18
N SER A 4 -0.78 66.35 26.80
CA SER A 4 -0.37 65.10 27.47
C SER A 4 -1.48 64.03 27.52
N LEU A 5 -1.60 63.23 26.45
CA LEU A 5 -2.16 61.87 26.53
C LEU A 5 -1.07 60.89 26.95
N LYS A 6 -0.93 60.72 28.26
CA LYS A 6 -0.27 59.57 28.88
C LYS A 6 -1.37 58.69 29.48
N ASN A 7 -1.17 57.38 29.34
CA ASN A 7 -1.77 56.30 30.13
C ASN A 7 -3.19 55.84 29.78
N VAL A 8 -3.31 54.97 28.77
CA VAL A 8 -4.04 53.70 28.96
C VAL A 8 -3.26 52.60 28.26
N LEU A 9 -2.41 51.92 29.04
CA LEU A 9 -1.73 50.68 28.67
C LEU A 9 -2.10 49.70 29.78
N LEU A 10 -2.96 48.72 29.48
CA LEU A 10 -3.11 47.50 30.26
C LEU A 10 -3.15 46.32 29.29
N PRO A 11 -2.49 45.20 29.65
CA PRO A 11 -1.89 44.29 28.69
C PRO A 11 -2.88 43.21 28.27
N ILE A 12 -2.98 42.96 26.97
CA ILE A 12 -3.50 41.70 26.45
C ILE A 12 -2.40 40.66 26.65
N LEU A 13 -2.29 40.14 27.88
CA LEU A 13 -1.66 38.84 28.15
C LEU A 13 -2.71 37.75 27.86
N GLY A 14 -3.04 37.60 26.58
CA GLY A 14 -3.90 36.53 26.08
C GLY A 14 -3.04 35.49 25.38
N THR A 15 -2.53 34.52 26.17
CA THR A 15 -2.07 33.20 25.71
C THR A 15 -1.40 33.18 24.33
N LEU A 16 -0.07 33.37 24.29
CA LEU A 16 0.71 32.65 23.28
C LEU A 16 0.48 31.16 23.55
N ALA A 17 -0.45 30.56 22.82
CA ALA A 17 -0.48 29.13 22.61
C ALA A 17 0.85 28.79 21.92
N LEU A 18 1.85 28.44 22.73
CA LEU A 18 2.98 27.65 22.27
C LEU A 18 2.34 26.43 21.62
N ALA A 19 2.35 26.40 20.28
CA ALA A 19 2.01 25.23 19.51
C ALA A 19 2.93 24.12 20.02
N MET A 20 2.40 23.27 20.90
CA MET A 20 3.12 22.10 21.35
C MET A 20 3.52 21.32 20.11
N PRO A 21 4.73 20.73 20.07
CA PRO A 21 5.05 19.79 19.01
C PRO A 21 3.93 18.75 18.95
N SER A 22 3.47 18.46 17.73
CA SER A 22 2.39 17.54 17.35
C SER A 22 2.49 16.11 17.95
N SER A 23 3.52 15.81 18.74
CA SER A 23 3.72 14.56 19.45
C SER A 23 2.81 14.36 20.67
N ALA A 24 2.15 15.41 21.18
CA ALA A 24 1.18 15.29 22.27
C ALA A 24 -0.20 14.75 21.83
N GLN A 25 -0.41 14.53 20.53
CA GLN A 25 -1.71 14.19 19.95
C GLN A 25 -1.74 12.78 19.33
N CYS A 26 -0.69 11.98 19.39
CA CYS A 26 -0.70 10.63 18.79
C CYS A 26 -1.66 9.67 19.55
N PRO A 27 -2.57 8.96 18.87
CA PRO A 27 -2.81 8.93 17.43
C PRO A 27 -3.79 10.03 16.96
N GLN A 28 -3.67 10.43 15.70
CA GLN A 28 -4.51 11.44 15.06
C GLN A 28 -5.24 10.88 13.81
N PRO A 29 -6.54 11.15 13.64
CA PRO A 29 -7.26 10.76 12.42
C PRO A 29 -6.69 11.48 11.19
N ASP A 30 -6.76 10.84 10.02
CA ASP A 30 -6.30 11.42 8.74
C ASP A 30 -7.33 12.38 8.10
N SER A 31 -8.51 12.52 8.71
CA SER A 31 -9.62 13.39 8.31
C SER A 31 -10.30 13.00 6.99
N LEU A 32 -10.33 11.71 6.65
CA LEU A 32 -10.98 11.20 5.44
C LEU A 32 -12.41 10.67 5.64
N ASP A 33 -12.82 10.50 6.89
CA ASP A 33 -14.05 9.83 7.34
C ASP A 33 -15.24 10.78 7.62
N GLY A 34 -15.08 12.09 7.48
CA GLY A 34 -16.05 13.08 7.98
C GLY A 34 -16.84 13.90 6.95
N ALA A 35 -16.78 13.60 5.66
CA ALA A 35 -17.37 14.43 4.59
C ALA A 35 -18.58 13.75 3.91
N PRO A 36 -19.48 14.47 3.21
CA PRO A 36 -20.56 13.81 2.47
C PRO A 36 -20.03 13.13 1.19
N CYS A 37 -20.82 12.22 0.62
CA CYS A 37 -20.54 11.58 -0.67
C CYS A 37 -20.02 12.58 -1.71
N CYS A 38 -18.94 12.22 -2.40
CA CYS A 38 -18.31 13.03 -3.44
C CYS A 38 -17.69 14.37 -2.99
N ALA A 39 -17.78 14.74 -1.72
CA ALA A 39 -17.10 15.92 -1.22
C ALA A 39 -15.60 15.69 -1.11
N ARG A 40 -14.85 16.79 -1.20
CA ARG A 40 -13.40 16.77 -0.98
C ARG A 40 -13.12 16.64 0.51
N ALA A 41 -12.23 15.73 0.87
CA ALA A 41 -11.68 15.60 2.21
C ALA A 41 -10.24 16.15 2.22
N LYS A 42 -9.90 16.91 3.27
CA LYS A 42 -8.55 17.42 3.44
C LYS A 42 -7.77 16.40 4.27
N ILE A 43 -6.92 15.64 3.59
CA ILE A 43 -6.04 14.68 4.25
C ILE A 43 -5.02 15.39 5.14
N THR A 44 -4.79 14.84 6.34
CA THR A 44 -3.74 15.28 7.26
C THR A 44 -2.76 14.13 7.50
N LEU A 45 -1.55 14.25 6.95
CA LEU A 45 -0.48 13.26 7.10
C LEU A 45 0.76 13.89 7.75
N PRO A 46 1.49 13.16 8.61
CA PRO A 46 2.77 13.63 9.12
C PRO A 46 3.84 13.62 8.01
N LYS A 47 5.02 14.14 8.35
CA LYS A 47 6.22 13.90 7.53
C LYS A 47 6.75 12.50 7.84
N PHE A 48 6.90 11.69 6.80
CA PHE A 48 7.45 10.34 6.93
C PHE A 48 8.97 10.35 6.77
N PRO A 49 9.74 9.75 7.68
CA PRO A 49 11.17 9.61 7.52
C PRO A 49 11.50 8.57 6.45
N GLY A 50 12.67 8.73 5.82
CA GLY A 50 13.29 7.62 5.11
C GLY A 50 13.89 6.63 6.11
N PHE A 51 14.00 5.37 5.71
CA PHE A 51 14.49 4.31 6.59
C PHE A 51 15.49 3.40 5.88
N LYS A 52 16.30 2.71 6.68
CA LYS A 52 17.22 1.65 6.25
C LYS A 52 16.88 0.39 7.04
N GLN A 53 16.68 -0.72 6.35
CA GLN A 53 16.25 -1.97 6.96
C GLN A 53 16.96 -3.16 6.33
N THR A 54 17.20 -4.20 7.12
CA THR A 54 17.53 -5.53 6.59
C THR A 54 16.23 -6.21 6.18
N SER A 55 16.18 -6.67 4.94
CA SER A 55 14.99 -7.21 4.29
C SER A 55 15.37 -8.51 3.56
N LEU A 56 14.38 -9.23 3.04
CA LEU A 56 14.59 -10.45 2.26
C LEU A 56 14.29 -10.19 0.79
N SER A 57 15.09 -10.82 -0.08
CA SER A 57 14.80 -11.06 -1.49
C SER A 57 14.39 -12.51 -1.62
N LEU A 58 13.21 -12.75 -2.17
CA LEU A 58 12.58 -14.07 -2.32
C LEU A 58 12.35 -14.34 -3.82
N CYS A 59 12.73 -15.54 -4.24
CA CYS A 59 12.59 -15.99 -5.61
C CYS A 59 11.76 -17.25 -5.60
N TRP A 60 10.64 -17.21 -6.29
CA TRP A 60 9.73 -18.33 -6.40
C TRP A 60 9.88 -18.94 -7.78
N ARG A 61 9.90 -20.28 -7.84
CA ARG A 61 9.88 -21.02 -9.10
C ARG A 61 8.81 -22.09 -8.99
N GLU A 62 7.87 -22.07 -9.92
CA GLU A 62 6.70 -22.96 -9.90
C GLU A 62 5.98 -22.92 -8.55
N CYS A 63 5.87 -21.72 -7.97
CA CYS A 63 5.27 -21.43 -6.67
C CYS A 63 6.00 -22.00 -5.44
N ASP A 64 7.12 -22.70 -5.64
CA ASP A 64 8.01 -23.14 -4.58
C ASP A 64 9.07 -22.06 -4.32
N LEU A 65 9.45 -21.86 -3.05
CA LEU A 65 10.56 -20.99 -2.72
C LEU A 65 11.86 -21.62 -3.25
N GLU A 66 12.44 -21.04 -4.30
CA GLU A 66 13.69 -21.52 -4.89
C GLU A 66 14.90 -20.97 -4.12
N LYS A 67 14.84 -19.68 -3.78
CA LYS A 67 15.96 -19.00 -3.11
C LYS A 67 15.50 -17.82 -2.28
N GLN A 68 16.22 -17.59 -1.19
CA GLN A 68 16.09 -16.41 -0.36
C GLN A 68 17.46 -15.86 0.03
N ALA A 69 17.55 -14.54 0.22
CA ALA A 69 18.72 -13.94 0.86
C ALA A 69 18.39 -12.61 1.53
N LYS A 70 19.24 -12.23 2.49
CA LYS A 70 19.20 -10.91 3.11
C LYS A 70 19.73 -9.85 2.15
N VAL A 71 19.01 -8.73 2.09
CA VAL A 71 19.40 -7.52 1.38
C VAL A 71 19.27 -6.33 2.32
N THR A 72 20.09 -5.31 2.11
CA THR A 72 19.95 -4.03 2.80
C THR A 72 19.16 -3.08 1.92
N VAL A 73 18.02 -2.63 2.41
CA VAL A 73 17.12 -1.74 1.68
C VAL A 73 17.10 -0.36 2.32
N ARG A 74 17.10 0.67 1.49
CA ARG A 74 16.96 2.06 1.90
C ARG A 74 15.87 2.75 1.09
N TRP A 75 14.86 3.23 1.80
CA TRP A 75 13.84 4.13 1.29
C TRP A 75 14.25 5.57 1.57
N SER A 76 14.10 6.47 0.60
CA SER A 76 14.19 7.90 0.88
C SER A 76 12.92 8.35 1.61
N PRO A 77 12.95 9.51 2.30
CA PRO A 77 11.70 10.14 2.75
C PRO A 77 10.73 10.28 1.57
N PRO A 78 9.46 9.88 1.72
CA PRO A 78 8.41 10.14 0.74
C PRO A 78 8.22 11.64 0.52
N THR A 79 8.07 12.06 -0.74
CA THR A 79 7.80 13.46 -1.10
C THR A 79 6.64 13.55 -2.10
N THR A 80 5.82 14.59 -1.99
CA THR A 80 4.63 14.79 -2.83
C THR A 80 4.90 15.66 -4.06
N GLY A 81 6.12 16.20 -4.20
CA GLY A 81 6.44 17.20 -5.23
C GLY A 81 5.65 18.52 -5.09
N SER A 82 4.90 18.69 -4.00
CA SER A 82 4.05 19.84 -3.72
C SER A 82 4.14 20.24 -2.24
N THR A 83 3.78 21.48 -1.93
CA THR A 83 3.67 21.99 -0.55
C THR A 83 2.32 21.71 0.10
N MET A 84 1.32 21.23 -0.66
CA MET A 84 0.00 20.89 -0.12
C MET A 84 -0.11 19.40 0.23
N PRO A 85 -1.06 19.02 1.12
CA PRO A 85 -1.40 17.63 1.37
C PRO A 85 -1.77 16.90 0.07
N SER A 86 -1.28 15.67 -0.09
CA SER A 86 -1.46 14.84 -1.27
C SER A 86 -1.63 13.39 -0.84
N ASN A 87 -2.35 12.61 -1.65
CA ASN A 87 -2.37 11.14 -1.52
C ASN A 87 -1.21 10.49 -2.27
N ASP A 88 -0.62 11.22 -3.23
CA ASP A 88 0.43 10.72 -4.09
C ASP A 88 1.78 11.20 -3.58
N TYR A 89 2.65 10.24 -3.29
CA TYR A 89 4.02 10.42 -2.88
C TYR A 89 4.96 9.69 -3.83
N SER A 90 6.23 10.05 -3.74
CA SER A 90 7.33 9.37 -4.40
C SER A 90 8.44 9.10 -3.40
N SER A 91 9.02 7.90 -3.46
CA SER A 91 10.23 7.57 -2.71
C SER A 91 11.24 6.85 -3.61
N ILE A 92 12.52 7.01 -3.34
CA ILE A 92 13.59 6.30 -4.01
C ILE A 92 13.92 5.06 -3.18
N LEU A 93 13.78 3.89 -3.81
CA LEU A 93 14.19 2.62 -3.24
C LEU A 93 15.60 2.27 -3.74
N ARG A 94 16.48 1.87 -2.83
CA ARG A 94 17.82 1.35 -3.13
C ARG A 94 18.04 0.06 -2.36
N MET A 95 18.45 -0.99 -3.05
CA MET A 95 18.75 -2.28 -2.45
C MET A 95 20.21 -2.64 -2.68
N ARG A 96 20.84 -3.18 -1.65
CA ARG A 96 22.20 -3.68 -1.67
C ARG A 96 22.25 -5.14 -1.22
N ASP A 97 23.15 -5.91 -1.81
CA ASP A 97 23.46 -7.27 -1.36
C ASP A 97 24.25 -7.26 -0.03
N SER A 98 24.63 -8.44 0.44
CA SER A 98 25.44 -8.61 1.66
C SER A 98 26.86 -8.05 1.53
N ALA A 99 27.41 -7.94 0.32
CA ALA A 99 28.69 -7.30 0.05
C ALA A 99 28.58 -5.76 -0.04
N GLY A 100 27.36 -5.22 0.03
CA GLY A 100 27.10 -3.79 -0.05
C GLY A 100 26.99 -3.26 -1.47
N ASN A 101 26.99 -4.12 -2.49
CA ASN A 101 26.83 -3.71 -3.88
C ASN A 101 25.38 -3.32 -4.17
N MET A 102 25.16 -2.27 -4.97
CA MET A 102 23.81 -1.91 -5.39
C MET A 102 23.30 -2.91 -6.42
N ILE A 103 22.17 -3.56 -6.13
CA ILE A 103 21.54 -4.56 -7.01
C ILE A 103 20.26 -4.02 -7.67
N TRP A 104 19.49 -3.21 -6.95
CA TRP A 104 18.25 -2.61 -7.45
C TRP A 104 18.14 -1.15 -7.01
N ARG A 105 17.63 -0.31 -7.90
CA ARG A 105 17.25 1.07 -7.58
C ARG A 105 16.09 1.52 -8.43
N GLY A 106 15.13 2.22 -7.83
CA GLY A 106 14.00 2.78 -8.56
C GLY A 106 13.35 3.95 -7.86
N LYS A 107 12.53 4.69 -8.60
CA LYS A 107 11.56 5.62 -8.02
C LYS A 107 10.24 4.86 -7.90
N MET A 108 9.73 4.80 -6.68
CA MET A 108 8.46 4.18 -6.34
C MET A 108 7.41 5.27 -6.19
N HIS A 109 6.23 5.04 -6.76
CA HIS A 109 5.01 5.80 -6.54
C HIS A 109 4.26 5.19 -5.36
N LEU A 110 3.84 6.04 -4.44
CA LEU A 110 3.15 5.67 -3.22
C LEU A 110 1.80 6.36 -3.22
N THR A 111 0.73 5.59 -3.18
CA THR A 111 -0.63 6.10 -3.01
C THR A 111 -1.05 5.79 -1.59
N TYR A 112 -1.31 6.83 -0.80
CA TYR A 112 -1.81 6.67 0.57
C TYR A 112 -3.08 5.83 0.54
N SER A 113 -3.19 4.88 1.46
CA SER A 113 -4.36 4.00 1.59
C SER A 113 -5.15 4.39 2.84
N ARG A 114 -4.64 4.15 4.05
CA ARG A 114 -5.34 4.44 5.31
C ARG A 114 -4.41 4.58 6.52
N THR A 115 -4.97 4.96 7.67
CA THR A 115 -4.32 4.95 8.98
C THR A 115 -5.15 4.21 10.02
N TRP A 116 -4.48 3.60 11.00
CA TRP A 116 -5.10 2.96 12.16
C TRP A 116 -4.18 3.05 13.38
N GLU A 117 -4.74 2.77 14.55
CA GLU A 117 -3.99 2.55 15.79
C GLU A 117 -3.66 1.06 15.92
N GLU A 118 -2.43 0.73 16.31
CA GLU A 118 -2.08 -0.62 16.74
C GLU A 118 -1.66 -0.66 18.20
N ARG A 119 -2.03 -1.75 18.87
CA ARG A 119 -1.64 -2.02 20.26
C ARG A 119 -0.72 -3.22 20.32
N GLU A 120 0.53 -2.95 20.69
CA GLU A 120 1.52 -3.99 20.91
C GLU A 120 1.19 -4.77 22.19
N PRO A 121 1.00 -6.10 22.12
CA PRO A 121 0.49 -6.87 23.25
C PRO A 121 1.50 -7.01 24.40
N VAL A 122 2.80 -6.92 24.12
CA VAL A 122 3.86 -7.22 25.11
C VAL A 122 4.25 -5.99 25.91
N ASN A 123 4.65 -4.91 25.23
CA ASN A 123 5.12 -3.69 25.89
C ASN A 123 4.03 -2.62 26.04
N GLN A 124 2.78 -2.94 25.66
CA GLN A 124 1.66 -1.97 25.60
C GLN A 124 2.02 -0.73 24.76
N GLY A 125 2.86 -0.93 23.74
CA GLY A 125 3.20 0.09 22.75
C GLY A 125 1.96 0.52 22.00
N LYS A 126 1.77 1.83 21.87
CA LYS A 126 0.67 2.41 21.11
C LYS A 126 1.22 2.97 19.81
N TYR A 127 0.94 2.32 18.69
CA TYR A 127 1.42 2.75 17.39
C TYR A 127 0.30 3.44 16.62
N GLN A 128 0.65 4.45 15.83
CA GLN A 128 -0.16 4.87 14.70
C GLN A 128 0.50 4.41 13.41
N VAL A 129 -0.25 3.74 12.54
CA VAL A 129 0.25 3.20 11.28
C VAL A 129 -0.34 3.98 10.11
N TRP A 130 0.47 4.25 9.09
CA TRP A 130 0.03 4.78 7.81
C TRP A 130 0.48 3.85 6.68
N ARG A 131 -0.48 3.33 5.92
CA ARG A 131 -0.23 2.43 4.80
C ARG A 131 -0.21 3.18 3.48
N PHE A 132 0.78 2.85 2.65
CA PHE A 132 0.86 3.29 1.27
C PHE A 132 0.91 2.09 0.34
N LEU A 133 0.06 2.11 -0.68
CA LEU A 133 0.15 1.20 -1.81
C LEU A 133 1.26 1.66 -2.75
N VAL A 134 2.10 0.73 -3.16
CA VAL A 134 3.33 1.02 -3.88
C VAL A 134 3.26 0.45 -5.29
N ASN A 135 3.73 1.23 -6.27
CA ASN A 135 4.13 0.70 -7.57
C ASN A 135 5.36 1.43 -8.12
N GLY A 136 6.17 0.76 -8.94
CA GLY A 136 7.27 1.44 -9.60
C GLY A 136 8.26 0.51 -10.29
N ASP A 137 9.11 1.10 -11.13
CA ASP A 137 10.18 0.38 -11.82
C ASP A 137 11.43 0.32 -10.94
N LEU A 138 11.84 -0.88 -10.58
CA LEU A 138 13.18 -1.15 -10.08
C LEU A 138 14.10 -1.44 -11.25
N ARG A 139 15.23 -0.73 -11.31
CA ARG A 139 16.26 -0.93 -12.30
C ARG A 139 17.37 -1.80 -11.72
N HIS A 140 17.68 -2.91 -12.39
CA HIS A 140 18.81 -3.75 -12.03
C HIS A 140 20.13 -3.01 -12.32
N THR A 141 21.05 -3.04 -11.36
CA THR A 141 22.39 -2.44 -11.49
C THR A 141 23.44 -3.54 -11.48
N ASN A 142 24.23 -3.63 -12.57
CA ASN A 142 25.23 -4.68 -12.76
C ASN A 142 26.51 -4.51 -11.89
N ALA A 143 26.46 -3.70 -10.83
CA ALA A 143 27.65 -3.44 -10.02
C ALA A 143 27.95 -4.65 -9.12
N ALA A 144 28.90 -5.48 -9.54
CA ALA A 144 29.78 -6.36 -8.74
C ALA A 144 29.20 -7.52 -7.89
N GLY A 145 27.99 -8.02 -8.15
CA GLY A 145 27.51 -9.27 -7.53
C GLY A 145 26.32 -9.87 -8.27
N ALA A 146 26.24 -11.21 -8.32
CA ALA A 146 25.03 -11.88 -8.79
C ALA A 146 23.92 -11.63 -7.75
N PRO A 147 22.77 -11.04 -8.13
CA PRO A 147 21.66 -10.88 -7.20
C PRO A 147 21.23 -12.25 -6.65
N PRO A 148 20.67 -12.29 -5.43
CA PRO A 148 20.18 -13.53 -4.85
C PRO A 148 19.22 -14.26 -5.80
N CYS A 149 18.23 -13.54 -6.34
CA CYS A 149 17.38 -14.05 -7.40
C CYS A 149 18.02 -13.88 -8.78
N PRO A 150 17.75 -14.79 -9.73
CA PRO A 150 17.99 -14.51 -11.13
C PRO A 150 17.35 -13.18 -11.52
N VAL A 151 18.06 -12.37 -12.31
CA VAL A 151 17.46 -11.16 -12.86
C VAL A 151 16.32 -11.58 -13.80
N PRO A 152 15.09 -11.08 -13.61
CA PRO A 152 13.98 -11.37 -14.50
C PRO A 152 14.38 -11.07 -15.95
N SER A 153 14.13 -11.99 -16.88
CA SER A 153 14.45 -11.82 -18.30
C SER A 153 13.76 -10.57 -18.89
N CYS A 154 12.60 -10.18 -18.37
CA CYS A 154 11.89 -8.95 -18.73
C CYS A 154 12.72 -7.68 -18.44
N ALA A 155 13.62 -7.72 -17.45
CA ALA A 155 14.54 -6.63 -17.19
C ALA A 155 15.39 -6.35 -18.44
N SER A 156 15.92 -7.40 -19.09
CA SER A 156 16.73 -7.24 -20.31
C SER A 156 15.93 -6.59 -21.45
N ALA A 157 14.68 -7.00 -21.62
CA ALA A 157 13.76 -6.49 -22.64
C ALA A 157 13.30 -5.04 -22.38
N HIS A 158 13.34 -4.57 -21.13
CA HIS A 158 12.75 -3.29 -20.73
C HIS A 158 13.76 -2.29 -20.16
N HIS A 159 14.98 -2.28 -20.71
CA HIS A 159 16.06 -1.38 -20.32
C HIS A 159 16.48 -1.51 -18.84
N ARG A 160 16.54 -2.76 -18.38
CA ARG A 160 16.86 -3.21 -17.02
C ARG A 160 15.79 -2.89 -15.98
N ARG A 161 14.55 -2.59 -16.39
CA ARG A 161 13.46 -2.21 -15.49
C ARG A 161 12.50 -3.36 -15.29
N VAL A 162 12.08 -3.55 -14.04
CA VAL A 162 11.05 -4.51 -13.63
C VAL A 162 10.07 -3.78 -12.72
N ARG A 163 8.79 -3.80 -13.08
CA ARG A 163 7.76 -3.13 -12.29
C ARG A 163 7.42 -4.02 -11.08
N HIS A 164 7.43 -3.44 -9.89
CA HIS A 164 6.95 -4.09 -8.69
C HIS A 164 5.73 -3.35 -8.14
N SER A 165 4.89 -4.07 -7.40
CA SER A 165 3.76 -3.50 -6.66
C SER A 165 3.58 -4.17 -5.30
N GLY A 166 2.91 -3.49 -4.37
CA GLY A 166 2.67 -3.99 -3.02
C GLY A 166 2.34 -2.85 -2.06
N TYR A 167 2.92 -2.85 -0.86
CA TYR A 167 2.67 -1.81 0.16
C TYR A 167 3.92 -1.48 0.99
N VAL A 168 3.84 -0.38 1.73
CA VAL A 168 4.74 -0.01 2.81
C VAL A 168 3.96 0.68 3.92
N ASP A 169 4.24 0.28 5.15
CA ASP A 169 3.70 0.88 6.35
C ASP A 169 4.78 1.70 7.07
N TRP A 170 4.39 2.88 7.53
CA TRP A 170 5.12 3.62 8.55
C TRP A 170 4.33 3.53 9.84
N ALA A 171 4.94 2.94 10.87
CA ALA A 171 4.36 2.87 12.20
C ALA A 171 5.14 3.77 13.14
N PHE A 172 4.44 4.71 13.79
CA PHE A 172 5.02 5.60 14.79
C PHE A 172 4.56 5.17 16.17
N ASP A 173 5.50 4.75 17.01
CA ASP A 173 5.24 4.46 18.41
C ASP A 173 4.99 5.79 19.16
N CYS A 174 3.74 6.02 19.56
CA CYS A 174 3.30 7.20 20.30
C CYS A 174 4.01 7.33 21.67
N ASN A 175 4.45 6.21 22.27
CA ASN A 175 5.10 6.20 23.58
C ASN A 175 6.59 6.54 23.45
N THR A 176 7.30 5.88 22.54
CA THR A 176 8.77 6.04 22.40
C THR A 176 9.19 7.07 21.35
N GLN A 177 8.24 7.56 20.54
CA GLN A 177 8.48 8.46 19.41
C GLN A 177 9.43 7.90 18.35
N LYS A 178 9.42 6.58 18.17
CA LYS A 178 10.25 5.88 17.19
C LYS A 178 9.41 5.40 16.02
N TRP A 179 10.04 5.38 14.85
CA TRP A 179 9.45 4.83 13.64
C TRP A 179 9.89 3.39 13.42
N SER A 180 8.92 2.56 13.08
CA SER A 180 9.05 1.19 12.59
C SER A 180 8.41 1.09 11.22
N ASN A 181 8.81 0.08 10.44
CA ASN A 181 8.35 -0.08 9.06
C ASN A 181 8.19 -1.56 8.72
N SER A 182 7.12 -1.89 8.00
CA SER A 182 6.90 -3.16 7.33
C SER A 182 6.54 -2.88 5.88
N TRP A 183 6.93 -3.74 4.94
CA TRP A 183 6.65 -3.56 3.53
C TRP A 183 6.85 -4.83 2.73
N MET A 184 6.16 -4.91 1.61
CA MET A 184 6.31 -5.98 0.62
C MET A 184 6.15 -5.42 -0.78
N LEU A 185 7.01 -5.85 -1.70
CA LEU A 185 6.93 -5.58 -3.13
C LEU A 185 7.05 -6.89 -3.91
N THR A 186 6.18 -7.10 -4.89
CA THR A 186 6.18 -8.29 -5.73
C THR A 186 6.10 -7.92 -7.21
N HIS A 187 6.78 -8.72 -8.02
CA HIS A 187 6.61 -8.85 -9.47
C HIS A 187 6.22 -10.31 -9.75
N ALA A 188 4.95 -10.52 -10.07
CA ALA A 188 4.40 -11.85 -10.29
C ALA A 188 4.83 -12.44 -11.66
N CYS A 189 4.49 -13.70 -11.92
CA CYS A 189 4.81 -14.35 -13.19
C CYS A 189 4.02 -13.76 -14.38
N ASP A 190 4.36 -14.20 -15.58
CA ASP A 190 3.84 -13.65 -16.84
C ASP A 190 2.31 -13.63 -16.93
N ASN A 191 1.65 -14.61 -16.31
CA ASN A 191 0.19 -14.71 -16.28
C ASN A 191 -0.50 -13.49 -15.63
N PHE A 192 0.24 -12.69 -14.85
CA PHE A 192 -0.29 -11.49 -14.19
C PHE A 192 0.42 -10.22 -14.65
N GLU A 193 1.76 -10.21 -14.69
CA GLU A 193 2.50 -8.98 -15.04
C GLU A 193 2.68 -8.84 -16.56
N HIS A 194 2.79 -9.91 -17.33
CA HIS A 194 3.10 -9.81 -18.76
C HIS A 194 1.91 -10.16 -19.67
N ILE A 195 0.70 -9.86 -19.20
CA ILE A 195 -0.55 -10.05 -19.95
C ILE A 195 -0.49 -9.33 -21.31
N GLY A 196 -0.91 -10.04 -22.36
CA GLY A 196 -1.00 -9.50 -23.72
C GLY A 196 -1.96 -8.30 -23.82
N GLY A 197 -1.64 -7.33 -24.66
CA GLY A 197 -2.41 -6.09 -24.82
C GLY A 197 -1.89 -4.90 -24.00
N PHE A 198 -0.93 -5.12 -23.09
CA PHE A 198 -0.26 -4.06 -22.34
C PHE A 198 1.16 -3.78 -22.85
N PRO A 199 1.74 -2.59 -22.58
CA PRO A 199 3.03 -2.17 -23.18
C PRO A 199 4.24 -3.06 -22.88
N ARG A 200 4.20 -3.86 -21.81
CA ARG A 200 5.25 -4.84 -21.46
C ARG A 200 4.72 -6.28 -21.46
N GLY A 201 3.69 -6.57 -22.24
CA GLY A 201 3.19 -7.94 -22.40
C GLY A 201 4.19 -8.84 -23.15
N GLY A 202 4.14 -10.14 -22.90
CA GLY A 202 5.01 -11.14 -23.53
C GLY A 202 5.31 -12.35 -22.64
N GLY A 203 6.19 -13.23 -23.12
CA GLY A 203 6.70 -14.36 -22.34
C GLY A 203 8.14 -14.09 -21.89
N PHE A 204 8.37 -13.97 -20.60
CA PHE A 204 9.65 -13.63 -19.99
C PHE A 204 10.01 -14.62 -18.89
N HIS A 205 9.14 -14.80 -17.90
CA HIS A 205 9.33 -15.70 -16.77
C HIS A 205 7.97 -16.29 -16.35
N PRO A 206 7.45 -17.25 -17.13
CA PRO A 206 6.15 -17.86 -16.85
C PRO A 206 6.21 -18.75 -15.61
N ASP A 207 7.41 -19.23 -15.24
CA ASP A 207 7.62 -20.15 -14.13
C ASP A 207 8.02 -19.46 -12.82
N ARG A 208 8.14 -18.12 -12.77
CA ARG A 208 8.80 -17.43 -11.66
C ARG A 208 8.13 -16.12 -11.25
N SER A 209 8.23 -15.81 -9.95
CA SER A 209 7.88 -14.52 -9.37
C SER A 209 8.97 -14.07 -8.39
N PHE A 210 9.01 -12.77 -8.12
CA PHE A 210 10.07 -12.13 -7.36
C PHE A 210 9.47 -11.20 -6.32
N SER A 211 9.85 -11.38 -5.05
CA SER A 211 9.34 -10.56 -3.96
C SER A 211 10.47 -10.01 -3.11
N PHE A 212 10.23 -8.84 -2.54
CA PHE A 212 11.04 -8.23 -1.50
C PHE A 212 10.16 -7.94 -0.30
N VAL A 213 10.65 -8.24 0.91
CA VAL A 213 9.87 -8.07 2.13
C VAL A 213 10.75 -7.62 3.28
N GLY A 214 10.27 -6.65 4.08
CA GLY A 214 10.99 -6.14 5.23
C GLY A 214 10.05 -5.85 6.40
N PRO A 215 10.48 -6.06 7.65
CA PRO A 215 11.81 -6.50 8.08
C PRO A 215 12.11 -7.98 7.77
N ALA A 216 13.39 -8.34 7.66
CA ALA A 216 13.82 -9.74 7.55
C ALA A 216 13.75 -10.50 8.87
N ALA A 217 13.77 -9.79 10.01
CA ALA A 217 13.73 -10.40 11.33
C ALA A 217 12.36 -11.08 11.52
N GLY A 218 12.38 -12.35 11.93
CA GLY A 218 11.16 -13.13 12.16
C GLY A 218 10.34 -13.45 10.91
N PHE A 219 10.80 -13.15 9.69
CA PHE A 219 10.01 -13.46 8.49
C PHE A 219 10.29 -14.88 7.98
N ALA A 220 9.22 -15.66 7.80
CA ALA A 220 9.23 -16.98 7.20
C ALA A 220 8.38 -16.96 5.92
N PRO A 221 8.97 -17.18 4.73
CA PRO A 221 8.19 -17.41 3.52
C PRO A 221 7.32 -18.66 3.69
N SER A 222 6.09 -18.60 3.24
CA SER A 222 5.15 -19.73 3.37
C SER A 222 4.22 -19.81 2.17
N ALA A 223 3.74 -21.02 1.92
CA ALA A 223 2.68 -21.24 0.94
C ALA A 223 1.38 -20.57 1.38
N LEU A 224 0.47 -20.35 0.43
CA LEU A 224 -0.81 -19.71 0.69
C LEU A 224 -1.71 -20.59 1.57
N THR A 225 -2.25 -20.00 2.63
CA THR A 225 -3.39 -20.55 3.38
C THR A 225 -4.59 -19.64 3.13
N PRO A 226 -5.61 -19.95 2.32
CA PRO A 226 -6.69 -19.00 2.01
C PRO A 226 -7.31 -18.35 3.27
N ILE A 227 -7.39 -17.01 3.30
CA ILE A 227 -8.01 -16.27 4.42
C ILE A 227 -9.12 -15.34 3.95
N GLU A 228 -9.09 -14.90 2.69
CA GLU A 228 -10.04 -13.94 2.13
C GLU A 228 -11.35 -14.67 1.76
N LYS A 229 -12.43 -14.51 2.57
CA LYS A 229 -13.74 -15.13 2.31
C LYS A 229 -14.87 -14.40 3.06
N GLY A 230 -16.12 -14.52 2.65
CA GLY A 230 -17.26 -14.02 3.44
C GLY A 230 -17.73 -12.61 3.11
N VAL A 231 -18.54 -12.02 3.99
CA VAL A 231 -19.26 -10.74 3.80
C VAL A 231 -19.02 -9.83 5.00
N GLU A 232 -18.78 -8.54 4.77
CA GLU A 232 -18.45 -7.54 5.80
C GLU A 232 -19.05 -6.16 5.49
N THR A 233 -19.24 -5.34 6.54
CA THR A 233 -20.05 -4.09 6.45
C THR A 233 -19.36 -2.81 6.94
N ILE A 234 -18.08 -2.82 7.32
CA ILE A 234 -17.42 -1.65 7.97
C ILE A 234 -16.16 -1.22 7.21
N GLU A 235 -16.28 -0.88 5.93
CA GLU A 235 -15.11 -0.58 5.09
C GLU A 235 -15.23 0.69 4.26
N ALA A 236 -14.15 1.09 3.60
CA ALA A 236 -14.08 2.33 2.84
C ALA A 236 -13.54 2.14 1.42
N VAL A 237 -14.18 2.81 0.45
CA VAL A 237 -13.59 3.07 -0.87
C VAL A 237 -13.38 4.56 -1.05
N ARG A 238 -12.31 4.93 -1.75
CA ARG A 238 -11.94 6.33 -1.92
C ARG A 238 -11.56 6.66 -3.36
N ARG A 239 -12.13 7.75 -3.85
CA ARG A 239 -11.67 8.41 -5.07
C ARG A 239 -10.65 9.52 -4.77
N LEU A 240 -9.66 9.65 -5.63
CA LEU A 240 -8.63 10.69 -5.59
C LEU A 240 -8.87 11.68 -6.73
N VAL A 241 -9.03 12.95 -6.41
CA VAL A 241 -9.29 14.01 -7.40
C VAL A 241 -8.02 14.82 -7.63
N ARG A 242 -7.60 14.89 -8.90
CA ARG A 242 -6.50 15.75 -9.34
C ARG A 242 -7.07 17.06 -9.86
N PRO A 243 -6.76 18.23 -9.26
CA PRO A 243 -7.17 19.51 -9.79
C PRO A 243 -6.50 19.75 -11.15
N PHE A 244 -7.30 20.12 -12.15
CA PHE A 244 -6.85 20.35 -13.54
C PHE A 244 -6.00 21.61 -13.75
N SER A 245 -5.82 22.46 -12.73
CA SER A 245 -5.14 23.75 -12.91
C SER A 245 -3.64 23.63 -12.77
N SER A 246 -2.89 24.12 -13.76
CA SER A 246 -1.43 24.28 -13.72
C SER A 246 -0.97 25.49 -12.88
N LEU A 247 -1.88 26.36 -12.44
CA LEU A 247 -1.57 27.58 -11.69
C LEU A 247 -1.47 27.36 -10.18
N PHE A 248 -2.09 26.30 -9.67
CA PHE A 248 -1.92 25.81 -8.32
C PHE A 248 -1.25 24.45 -8.45
N GLY A 249 -0.07 24.25 -7.86
CA GLY A 249 0.65 22.98 -7.98
C GLY A 249 -0.31 21.78 -7.89
N SER A 250 -0.35 20.94 -8.92
CA SER A 250 -1.28 19.81 -9.05
C SER A 250 -1.24 18.95 -7.78
N THR A 251 -2.23 19.09 -6.93
CA THR A 251 -2.28 18.45 -5.61
C THR A 251 -3.46 17.52 -5.56
N THR A 252 -3.19 16.21 -5.54
CA THR A 252 -4.23 15.19 -5.47
C THR A 252 -4.99 15.34 -4.16
N VAL A 253 -6.24 15.81 -4.23
CA VAL A 253 -7.13 15.96 -3.07
C VAL A 253 -7.94 14.68 -2.93
N SER A 254 -8.03 14.13 -1.71
CA SER A 254 -8.93 13.02 -1.43
C SER A 254 -10.37 13.44 -1.62
N GLN A 255 -11.21 12.55 -2.15
CA GLN A 255 -12.62 12.60 -1.80
C GLN A 255 -12.86 11.85 -0.49
N PHE A 256 -14.04 12.07 0.06
CA PHE A 256 -14.60 11.32 1.17
C PHE A 256 -14.42 9.79 0.98
N GLU A 257 -14.15 9.10 2.08
CA GLU A 257 -14.21 7.64 2.16
C GLU A 257 -15.65 7.16 2.27
N GLU A 258 -16.16 6.60 1.17
CA GLU A 258 -17.49 6.03 1.14
C GLU A 258 -17.51 4.70 1.88
N ILE A 259 -18.42 4.58 2.85
CA ILE A 259 -18.62 3.33 3.58
C ILE A 259 -19.18 2.26 2.62
N VAL A 260 -18.62 1.06 2.67
CA VAL A 260 -19.03 -0.07 1.82
C VAL A 260 -19.33 -1.34 2.59
N THR A 261 -20.19 -2.15 1.98
CA THR A 261 -20.30 -3.59 2.24
C THR A 261 -19.58 -4.32 1.12
N PHE A 262 -18.85 -5.38 1.44
CA PHE A 262 -18.22 -6.21 0.41
C PHE A 262 -18.34 -7.70 0.70
N GLN A 263 -18.15 -8.49 -0.35
CA GLN A 263 -18.14 -9.95 -0.30
C GLN A 263 -16.93 -10.48 -1.08
N ILE A 264 -16.23 -11.44 -0.49
CA ILE A 264 -15.21 -12.26 -1.16
C ILE A 264 -15.70 -13.71 -1.20
N ALA A 265 -15.91 -14.23 -2.40
CA ALA A 265 -16.34 -15.62 -2.61
C ALA A 265 -15.23 -16.42 -3.31
N PRO A 266 -14.56 -17.36 -2.62
CA PRO A 266 -13.51 -18.17 -3.25
C PRO A 266 -14.03 -18.94 -4.47
N GLN A 267 -13.39 -18.77 -5.63
CA GLN A 267 -13.75 -19.49 -6.85
C GLN A 267 -12.99 -20.82 -6.96
N GLN A 268 -11.71 -20.83 -6.58
CA GLN A 268 -10.81 -21.96 -6.78
C GLN A 268 -9.91 -22.18 -5.55
N GLN A 269 -9.54 -23.44 -5.31
CA GLN A 269 -8.49 -23.80 -4.35
C GLN A 269 -7.14 -23.21 -4.78
N PRO A 270 -6.17 -23.02 -3.87
CA PRO A 270 -4.85 -22.49 -4.22
C PRO A 270 -4.22 -23.24 -5.41
N GLN A 271 -4.00 -22.51 -6.51
CA GLN A 271 -3.33 -23.02 -7.71
C GLN A 271 -1.97 -22.36 -7.90
N CYS A 272 -1.08 -23.06 -8.58
CA CYS A 272 0.17 -22.45 -9.03
C CYS A 272 0.01 -21.86 -10.44
N ALA A 273 -0.37 -20.59 -10.50
CA ALA A 273 -0.44 -19.85 -11.77
C ALA A 273 0.94 -19.67 -12.43
N CYS A 274 2.04 -19.93 -11.72
CA CYS A 274 3.39 -19.90 -12.27
C CYS A 274 3.94 -21.32 -12.53
N SER A 275 3.10 -22.34 -12.69
CA SER A 275 3.53 -23.70 -13.05
C SER A 275 2.71 -24.22 -14.22
N PRO A 276 3.35 -24.69 -15.31
CA PRO A 276 2.66 -25.36 -16.40
C PRO A 276 2.15 -26.76 -16.01
N ALA A 277 2.60 -27.32 -14.88
CA ALA A 277 2.33 -28.70 -14.47
C ALA A 277 1.24 -28.85 -13.38
N GLY A 278 0.52 -27.78 -13.04
CA GLY A 278 -0.65 -27.86 -12.14
C GLY A 278 -0.30 -28.24 -10.69
N LYS A 279 0.73 -27.62 -10.11
CA LYS A 279 1.11 -27.80 -8.69
C LYS A 279 0.10 -27.14 -7.71
N THR A 280 0.01 -27.69 -6.50
CA THR A 280 -0.67 -27.07 -5.36
C THR A 280 -0.07 -25.70 -5.04
N GLY A 281 -0.93 -24.72 -4.76
CA GLY A 281 -0.66 -23.35 -5.16
C GLY A 281 -0.15 -22.35 -4.13
N GLN A 282 0.34 -21.23 -4.69
CA GLN A 282 0.65 -19.97 -4.01
C GLN A 282 -0.43 -18.90 -4.28
N PHE A 283 -1.35 -19.14 -5.23
CA PHE A 283 -2.36 -18.17 -5.66
C PHE A 283 -3.78 -18.67 -5.37
N ALA A 284 -4.63 -17.84 -4.78
CA ALA A 284 -6.08 -18.07 -4.70
C ALA A 284 -6.80 -17.07 -5.60
N ILE A 285 -7.95 -17.51 -6.13
CA ILE A 285 -8.84 -16.71 -6.95
C ILE A 285 -10.21 -16.65 -6.26
N ALA A 286 -10.77 -15.46 -6.18
CA ALA A 286 -12.09 -15.22 -5.62
C ALA A 286 -12.87 -14.19 -6.44
N ASP A 287 -14.18 -14.20 -6.30
CA ASP A 287 -15.04 -13.09 -6.68
C ASP A 287 -15.02 -12.02 -5.59
N LEU A 288 -14.93 -10.76 -6.00
CA LEU A 288 -15.05 -9.58 -5.15
C LEU A 288 -16.26 -8.77 -5.61
N LEU A 289 -17.18 -8.52 -4.70
CA LEU A 289 -18.32 -7.62 -4.88
C LEU A 289 -18.26 -6.54 -3.81
N ILE A 290 -18.37 -5.27 -4.19
CA ILE A 290 -18.43 -4.12 -3.28
C ILE A 290 -19.66 -3.29 -3.62
N ASN A 291 -20.40 -2.88 -2.59
CA ASN A 291 -21.52 -1.95 -2.69
C ASN A 291 -21.37 -0.86 -1.63
N GLY A 292 -21.26 0.39 -2.09
CA GLY A 292 -21.11 1.56 -1.24
C GLY A 292 -22.41 2.34 -1.03
N ILE A 293 -22.48 3.05 0.09
CA ILE A 293 -23.66 3.83 0.50
C ILE A 293 -23.97 5.02 -0.42
N CYS A 294 -22.98 5.52 -1.15
CA CYS A 294 -23.11 6.59 -2.15
C CYS A 294 -23.39 6.02 -3.55
N GLY A 295 -23.44 4.70 -3.70
CA GLY A 295 -23.72 4.00 -4.94
C GLY A 295 -22.48 3.45 -5.65
N THR A 296 -21.28 3.51 -5.06
CA THR A 296 -20.12 2.81 -5.65
C THR A 296 -20.42 1.33 -5.77
N ASN A 297 -20.14 0.76 -6.95
CA ASN A 297 -20.26 -0.67 -7.17
C ASN A 297 -18.97 -1.19 -7.80
N VAL A 298 -18.43 -2.28 -7.25
CA VAL A 298 -17.25 -2.95 -7.78
C VAL A 298 -17.58 -4.42 -7.94
N THR A 299 -17.34 -4.96 -9.13
CA THR A 299 -17.51 -6.40 -9.40
C THR A 299 -16.26 -6.94 -10.05
N SER A 300 -15.78 -8.08 -9.56
CA SER A 300 -14.64 -8.75 -10.15
C SER A 300 -15.00 -9.52 -11.41
N GLY A 301 -14.00 -9.62 -12.28
CA GLY A 301 -14.09 -10.36 -13.53
C GLY A 301 -13.90 -9.41 -14.70
N GLY A 302 -13.25 -9.93 -15.73
CA GLY A 302 -13.03 -9.19 -16.95
C GLY A 302 -12.24 -9.99 -17.97
N GLN A 303 -11.60 -9.28 -18.88
CA GLN A 303 -10.96 -9.88 -20.04
C GLN A 303 -9.59 -10.50 -19.71
N TRP A 304 -8.87 -9.90 -18.77
CA TRP A 304 -7.46 -10.16 -18.49
C TRP A 304 -7.23 -10.98 -17.23
N LEU A 305 -8.09 -10.83 -16.22
CA LEU A 305 -7.95 -11.52 -14.93
C LEU A 305 -9.22 -12.28 -14.54
N PRO A 306 -9.08 -13.45 -13.90
CA PRO A 306 -10.21 -14.31 -13.57
C PRO A 306 -11.05 -13.80 -12.37
N GLY A 307 -10.56 -12.81 -11.64
CA GLY A 307 -11.21 -12.27 -10.44
C GLY A 307 -10.20 -11.53 -9.55
N PHE A 308 -10.49 -11.51 -8.25
CA PHE A 308 -9.52 -11.15 -7.22
C PHE A 308 -8.50 -12.27 -7.07
N VAL A 309 -7.23 -11.94 -7.24
CA VAL A 309 -6.09 -12.85 -7.13
C VAL A 309 -5.29 -12.47 -5.89
N SER A 310 -4.99 -13.45 -5.04
CA SER A 310 -4.14 -13.29 -3.85
C SER A 310 -2.99 -14.30 -3.88
N MET A 311 -1.77 -13.80 -3.72
CA MET A 311 -0.52 -14.57 -3.73
C MET A 311 0.11 -14.59 -2.34
N GLY A 312 0.33 -15.78 -1.78
CA GLY A 312 0.99 -15.95 -0.49
C GLY A 312 2.47 -15.58 -0.56
N ILE A 313 2.93 -14.68 0.32
CA ILE A 313 4.34 -14.30 0.42
C ILE A 313 4.99 -14.93 1.65
N GLY A 314 4.36 -14.79 2.82
CA GLY A 314 4.88 -15.35 4.07
C GLY A 314 4.27 -14.73 5.31
N VAL A 315 4.98 -14.87 6.43
CA VAL A 315 4.54 -14.46 7.76
C VAL A 315 5.70 -13.92 8.59
N TRP A 316 5.50 -12.80 9.29
CA TRP A 316 6.33 -12.43 10.44
C TRP A 316 5.89 -13.25 11.65
N THR A 317 6.83 -13.79 12.41
CA THR A 317 6.57 -14.73 13.50
C THR A 317 6.99 -14.22 14.87
N ASP A 318 7.62 -13.05 14.94
CA ASP A 318 8.09 -12.48 16.21
C ASP A 318 7.06 -11.46 16.72
N PRO A 319 6.32 -11.77 17.81
CA PRO A 319 5.34 -10.83 18.36
C PRO A 319 5.96 -9.62 19.06
N ASN A 320 7.28 -9.56 19.24
CA ASN A 320 7.97 -8.45 19.91
C ASN A 320 8.58 -7.44 18.93
N VAL A 321 8.50 -7.71 17.62
CA VAL A 321 9.08 -6.88 16.59
C VAL A 321 7.98 -6.51 15.60
N TYR A 322 7.73 -5.21 15.42
CA TYR A 322 6.77 -4.72 14.43
C TYR A 322 7.00 -5.40 13.06
N PRO A 323 5.94 -5.92 12.39
CA PRO A 323 4.50 -5.73 12.66
C PRO A 323 3.87 -6.76 13.62
N GLY A 324 4.68 -7.51 14.37
CA GLY A 324 4.22 -8.63 15.18
C GLY A 324 4.02 -9.90 14.35
N THR A 325 3.04 -10.72 14.72
CA THR A 325 2.72 -11.93 13.95
C THR A 325 1.73 -11.61 12.84
N GLU A 326 2.23 -11.20 11.68
CA GLU A 326 1.43 -10.77 10.52
C GLU A 326 1.70 -11.65 9.29
N ILE A 327 0.65 -12.14 8.64
CA ILE A 327 0.72 -12.78 7.32
C ILE A 327 0.62 -11.69 6.23
N VAL A 328 1.40 -11.82 5.16
CA VAL A 328 1.40 -10.89 4.04
C VAL A 328 1.21 -11.58 2.69
N ARG A 329 0.44 -10.93 1.82
CA ARG A 329 0.08 -11.38 0.48
C ARG A 329 0.15 -10.24 -0.52
N TRP A 330 0.42 -10.59 -1.77
CA TRP A 330 0.31 -9.68 -2.90
C TRP A 330 -1.00 -9.93 -3.64
N ASN A 331 -1.67 -8.86 -4.05
CA ASN A 331 -3.01 -8.97 -4.61
C ASN A 331 -3.12 -8.20 -5.94
N MET A 332 -3.92 -8.75 -6.85
CA MET A 332 -4.28 -8.13 -8.11
C MET A 332 -5.73 -8.48 -8.47
N GLY A 333 -6.40 -7.67 -9.27
CA GLY A 333 -7.69 -8.03 -9.82
C GLY A 333 -8.10 -7.12 -10.96
N GLU A 334 -9.03 -7.57 -11.78
CA GLU A 334 -9.68 -6.74 -12.79
C GLU A 334 -11.12 -6.55 -12.39
N TYR A 335 -11.52 -5.29 -12.22
CA TYR A 335 -12.82 -4.95 -11.69
C TYR A 335 -13.55 -3.99 -12.62
N SER A 336 -14.86 -4.22 -12.77
CA SER A 336 -15.78 -3.18 -13.21
C SER A 336 -16.09 -2.28 -12.02
N TYR A 337 -15.60 -1.05 -12.06
CA TYR A 337 -15.78 -0.03 -11.02
C TYR A 337 -16.75 1.05 -11.53
N TYR A 338 -17.90 1.17 -10.88
CA TYR A 338 -18.83 2.28 -11.08
C TYR A 338 -18.55 3.40 -10.07
N GLU A 339 -18.22 4.58 -10.59
CA GLU A 339 -17.92 5.80 -9.81
C GLU A 339 -19.17 6.69 -9.75
N PRO A 340 -19.85 6.83 -8.59
CA PRO A 340 -21.09 7.60 -8.48
C PRO A 340 -20.85 9.10 -8.65
N CYS A 341 -19.66 9.61 -8.33
CA CYS A 341 -19.38 11.05 -8.42
C CYS A 341 -19.18 11.54 -9.86
N THR A 342 -18.85 10.65 -10.79
CA THR A 342 -18.74 10.95 -12.22
C THR A 342 -19.76 10.21 -13.07
N GLN A 343 -20.52 9.28 -12.48
CA GLN A 343 -21.50 8.41 -13.16
C GLN A 343 -20.86 7.61 -14.30
N THR A 344 -19.66 7.11 -14.07
CA THR A 344 -18.89 6.36 -15.08
C THR A 344 -18.52 4.99 -14.56
N THR A 345 -18.68 3.98 -15.41
CA THR A 345 -18.11 2.65 -15.20
C THR A 345 -16.80 2.52 -15.95
N ARG A 346 -15.76 2.02 -15.27
CA ARG A 346 -14.47 1.68 -15.88
C ARG A 346 -14.06 0.27 -15.49
N THR A 347 -13.52 -0.48 -16.46
CA THR A 347 -12.89 -1.77 -16.18
C THR A 347 -11.40 -1.56 -16.00
N GLU A 348 -10.90 -1.80 -14.80
CA GLU A 348 -9.54 -1.44 -14.40
C GLU A 348 -8.84 -2.57 -13.66
N ILE A 349 -7.53 -2.61 -13.81
CA ILE A 349 -6.67 -3.50 -13.03
C ILE A 349 -6.33 -2.82 -11.72
N PHE A 350 -6.45 -3.54 -10.62
CA PHE A 350 -6.08 -3.13 -9.28
C PHE A 350 -4.89 -3.93 -8.79
N HIS A 351 -4.01 -3.30 -8.02
CA HIS A 351 -2.89 -3.96 -7.35
C HIS A 351 -2.82 -3.53 -5.90
N GLY A 352 -2.33 -4.43 -5.05
CA GLY A 352 -2.00 -4.09 -3.67
C GLY A 352 -1.59 -5.28 -2.84
N ALA A 353 -2.13 -5.38 -1.64
CA ALA A 353 -1.72 -6.37 -0.67
C ALA A 353 -2.86 -6.75 0.28
N THR A 354 -2.74 -7.96 0.84
CA THR A 354 -3.50 -8.39 2.01
C THR A 354 -2.54 -8.61 3.17
N THR A 355 -2.86 -8.04 4.33
CA THR A 355 -2.23 -8.39 5.60
C THR A 355 -3.23 -9.04 6.53
N PHE A 356 -2.77 -9.92 7.42
CA PHE A 356 -3.63 -10.59 8.39
C PHE A 356 -2.95 -10.78 9.73
N ARG A 357 -3.69 -10.47 10.79
CA ARG A 357 -3.20 -10.33 12.17
C ARG A 357 -2.22 -9.17 12.28
N GLY A 358 -1.06 -9.39 12.90
CA GLY A 358 -0.20 -8.33 13.42
C GLY A 358 -0.59 -7.94 14.84
N TYR A 359 -0.31 -6.71 15.22
CA TYR A 359 -0.80 -6.11 16.46
C TYR A 359 -2.30 -5.82 16.37
N GLU A 360 -2.97 -5.72 17.53
CA GLU A 360 -4.40 -5.46 17.55
C GLU A 360 -4.69 -4.08 16.97
N ALA A 361 -5.51 -4.03 15.92
CA ALA A 361 -5.79 -2.82 15.18
C ALA A 361 -7.10 -2.16 15.62
N HIS A 362 -7.10 -0.85 15.65
CA HIS A 362 -8.24 -0.02 16.04
C HIS A 362 -8.41 1.18 15.10
N SER A 363 -9.66 1.55 14.83
CA SER A 363 -9.98 2.67 13.95
C SER A 363 -9.55 4.02 14.53
N LEU A 364 -9.21 4.95 13.64
CA LEU A 364 -8.92 6.34 13.97
C LEU A 364 -9.92 7.26 13.26
N LEU A 365 -11.04 7.52 13.92
CA LEU A 365 -12.11 8.35 13.39
C LEU A 365 -11.95 9.80 13.87
N THR A 366 -12.37 10.75 13.02
CA THR A 366 -12.45 12.18 13.35
C THR A 366 -13.47 12.45 14.46
N SER A 367 -14.46 11.57 14.59
CA SER A 367 -15.46 11.64 15.66
C SER A 367 -15.83 10.26 16.18
N GLY A 368 -16.14 10.17 17.47
CA GLY A 368 -16.53 8.92 18.12
C GLY A 368 -15.36 8.16 18.73
N PRO A 369 -15.65 7.07 19.47
CA PRO A 369 -14.62 6.23 20.05
C PRO A 369 -13.92 5.39 18.99
N SER A 370 -12.65 5.08 19.24
CA SER A 370 -11.90 4.09 18.48
C SER A 370 -12.52 2.69 18.68
N ILE A 371 -12.73 1.96 17.60
CA ILE A 371 -13.32 0.61 17.62
C ILE A 371 -12.32 -0.42 17.10
N PRO A 372 -12.34 -1.67 17.60
CA PRO A 372 -11.51 -2.74 17.05
C PRO A 372 -11.79 -2.94 15.56
N LEU A 373 -10.72 -3.09 14.78
CA LEU A 373 -10.79 -3.43 13.37
C LEU A 373 -10.69 -4.95 13.18
N PRO A 374 -11.24 -5.50 12.08
CA PRO A 374 -11.06 -6.90 11.72
C PRO A 374 -9.58 -7.28 11.51
N LEU A 375 -9.27 -8.58 11.52
CA LEU A 375 -7.89 -9.07 11.48
C LEU A 375 -7.25 -9.02 10.09
N THR A 376 -8.04 -9.04 9.03
CA THR A 376 -7.55 -9.03 7.65
C THR A 376 -7.70 -7.62 7.08
N PHE A 377 -6.66 -7.09 6.45
CA PHE A 377 -6.68 -5.81 5.72
C PHE A 377 -6.40 -6.10 4.24
N ILE A 378 -7.28 -5.67 3.34
CA ILE A 378 -7.14 -5.80 1.89
C ILE A 378 -7.11 -4.39 1.30
N ASP A 379 -5.94 -3.99 0.78
CA ASP A 379 -5.71 -2.66 0.24
C ASP A 379 -5.36 -2.79 -1.24
N GLN A 380 -6.08 -2.09 -2.11
CA GLN A 380 -5.79 -2.08 -3.54
C GLN A 380 -5.96 -0.69 -4.16
N SER A 381 -5.17 -0.41 -5.19
CA SER A 381 -5.29 0.82 -5.97
C SER A 381 -5.32 0.51 -7.46
N ASN A 382 -6.14 1.25 -8.20
CA ASN A 382 -6.27 1.05 -9.63
C ASN A 382 -5.02 1.50 -10.40
N ALA A 383 -4.69 0.76 -11.44
CA ALA A 383 -3.54 0.99 -12.29
C ALA A 383 -3.92 1.85 -13.49
N LEU A 384 -3.92 3.16 -13.28
CA LEU A 384 -4.18 4.13 -14.35
C LEU A 384 -2.93 4.81 -14.88
N ARG A 385 -2.88 4.94 -16.20
CA ARG A 385 -1.85 5.72 -16.88
C ARG A 385 -2.44 6.41 -18.11
N ALA A 386 -2.28 7.74 -18.15
CA ALA A 386 -2.78 8.57 -19.25
C ALA A 386 -4.28 8.34 -19.55
N GLY A 387 -5.08 8.12 -18.50
CA GLY A 387 -6.54 7.93 -18.63
C GLY A 387 -6.98 6.54 -19.06
N ALA A 388 -6.08 5.56 -19.14
CA ALA A 388 -6.41 4.18 -19.47
C ALA A 388 -5.84 3.18 -18.45
N THR A 389 -6.48 2.02 -18.37
CA THR A 389 -6.02 0.86 -17.61
C THR A 389 -4.60 0.49 -18.02
N SER A 390 -3.78 0.17 -17.04
CA SER A 390 -2.36 -0.08 -17.19
C SER A 390 -1.97 -1.36 -16.48
N ASN A 391 -1.05 -2.11 -17.06
CA ASN A 391 -0.41 -3.24 -16.40
C ASN A 391 1.10 -3.19 -16.62
N ASN A 392 1.87 -3.64 -15.62
CA ASN A 392 3.32 -3.84 -15.70
C ASN A 392 4.16 -2.63 -16.17
N ILE A 393 3.60 -1.46 -16.01
CA ILE A 393 4.33 -0.19 -16.03
C ILE A 393 3.91 0.63 -14.81
N PRO A 394 4.74 1.59 -14.38
CA PRO A 394 4.35 2.50 -13.32
C PRO A 394 3.08 3.27 -13.69
N PHE A 395 2.22 3.44 -12.70
CA PHE A 395 0.90 4.04 -12.81
C PHE A 395 0.67 5.04 -11.68
N ILE A 396 -0.39 5.83 -11.81
CA ILE A 396 -0.90 6.65 -10.71
C ILE A 396 -2.37 6.36 -10.56
N SER A 397 -2.79 6.11 -9.32
CA SER A 397 -4.16 5.73 -9.01
C SER A 397 -5.08 6.95 -8.89
N ASP A 398 -6.36 6.74 -9.17
CA ASP A 398 -7.45 7.63 -8.76
C ASP A 398 -8.53 6.92 -7.93
N HIS A 399 -8.37 5.62 -7.64
CA HIS A 399 -9.24 4.84 -6.77
C HIS A 399 -8.46 3.93 -5.82
N VAL A 400 -8.85 3.95 -4.56
CA VAL A 400 -8.32 3.09 -3.51
C VAL A 400 -9.46 2.29 -2.87
N LEU A 401 -9.24 0.99 -2.71
CA LEU A 401 -10.11 0.08 -1.97
C LEU A 401 -9.40 -0.24 -0.64
N ASN A 402 -10.05 0.07 0.48
CA ASN A 402 -9.57 -0.23 1.83
C ASN A 402 -10.61 -1.14 2.51
N LEU A 403 -10.41 -2.44 2.44
CA LEU A 403 -11.34 -3.44 2.98
C LEU A 403 -10.71 -4.14 4.19
N ASN A 404 -11.51 -4.60 5.15
CA ASN A 404 -11.10 -5.44 6.26
C ASN A 404 -12.10 -6.58 6.44
N HIS A 405 -11.61 -7.70 6.94
CA HIS A 405 -12.38 -8.93 7.11
C HIS A 405 -12.00 -9.67 8.40
N TRP A 406 -13.00 -10.21 9.11
CA TRP A 406 -12.83 -10.88 10.40
C TRP A 406 -12.20 -12.27 10.31
#